data_AF-A0A936CV10-F1
#
_entry.id   AF-A0A936CV10-F1
#
_cell.length_a   1.000
_cell.length_b   1.000
_cell.length_c   1.000
_cell.angle_alpha   90.00
_cell.angle_beta   90.00
_cell.angle_gamma   90.00
#
_symmetry.space_group_name_H-M   'P 1'
#
loop_
_entity.id
_entity.type
_entity.pdbx_description
1 polymer ?
#
loop_
_entity_poly.entity_id
_entity_poly.type
_entity_poly.pdbx_seq_one_letter_code
_entity_poly.pdbx_strand_id
1 'polypeptide(L)'
;MMLLFATEFPIDHGQDPIVFLKIVREWILATEGTALTEADLEAFIERDDLAVTAADEHVRLLRVSLPGNESVAVGYAREEGPLKWATSLVFSRDDEDTWVSVRVSVDAKERGIAVPLAKKPIIVHTLLDELGGAMDGALAARTTPVRLSDLDMDLAVRCVTADAGCRLPVVYASVDQTGGHVLHVDALALALAGIAHVLVEPDRMFSMQLKHLSGSRNVYGGTIGVHWPDGSGRRPFFVGGAFRTAADLGPAIIEEIRRYLVMRPQTPRLAWSAVAQVHARQAAPVLKTDEAEG
;
A
#
# COMPACT_ATOMS: atom_id res chain seq x y z
N MET A 1 9.17 -9.90 16.20
CA MET A 1 8.97 -9.10 14.97
C MET A 1 7.57 -8.50 14.95
N MET A 2 7.48 -7.18 14.95
CA MET A 2 6.24 -6.38 14.98
C MET A 2 6.04 -5.67 13.64
N LEU A 3 4.87 -5.80 13.03
CA LEU A 3 4.51 -5.10 11.79
C LEU A 3 4.16 -3.65 12.10
N LEU A 4 4.80 -2.70 11.41
CA LEU A 4 4.60 -1.26 11.63
C LEU A 4 3.95 -0.53 10.46
N PHE A 5 4.06 -1.10 9.26
CA PHE A 5 3.43 -0.58 8.07
C PHE A 5 3.06 -1.73 7.14
N ALA A 6 1.89 -1.64 6.53
CA ALA A 6 1.47 -2.51 5.47
C ALA A 6 0.63 -1.71 4.48
N THR A 7 0.80 -1.99 3.20
CA THR A 7 -0.16 -1.58 2.18
C THR A 7 -0.11 -2.53 1.00
N GLU A 8 -1.23 -2.62 0.30
CA GLU A 8 -1.42 -3.43 -0.89
C GLU A 8 -2.24 -2.58 -1.86
N PHE A 9 -1.74 -2.34 -3.07
CA PHE A 9 -2.42 -1.52 -4.06
C PHE A 9 -2.22 -2.06 -5.49
N PRO A 10 -3.19 -1.87 -6.38
CA PRO A 10 -3.09 -2.32 -7.75
C PRO A 10 -2.24 -1.34 -8.58
N ILE A 11 -1.50 -1.91 -9.52
CA ILE A 11 -0.69 -1.17 -10.49
C ILE A 11 -1.09 -1.55 -11.91
N ASP A 12 -0.65 -0.79 -12.89
CA ASP A 12 -0.93 -1.07 -14.30
C ASP A 12 -0.58 -2.53 -14.65
N HIS A 13 -1.57 -3.22 -15.20
CA HIS A 13 -1.47 -4.64 -15.49
C HIS A 13 -0.38 -4.96 -16.51
N GLY A 14 -0.04 -4.00 -17.38
CA GLY A 14 1.02 -4.15 -18.39
C GLY A 14 2.46 -4.10 -17.85
N GLN A 15 2.68 -3.86 -16.56
CA GLN A 15 4.01 -3.55 -16.02
C GLN A 15 4.97 -4.73 -15.93
N ASP A 16 6.16 -4.64 -16.53
CA ASP A 16 7.15 -5.70 -16.41
C ASP A 16 7.69 -5.81 -14.96
N PRO A 17 7.73 -7.00 -14.34
CA PRO A 17 8.40 -7.23 -13.05
C PRO A 17 9.84 -6.70 -12.99
N ILE A 18 10.52 -6.60 -14.15
CA ILE A 18 11.84 -5.99 -14.27
C ILE A 18 11.82 -4.50 -13.90
N VAL A 19 10.76 -3.75 -14.22
CA VAL A 19 10.61 -2.34 -13.81
C VAL A 19 10.47 -2.25 -12.29
N PHE A 20 9.66 -3.13 -11.70
CA PHE A 20 9.55 -3.25 -10.24
C PHE A 20 10.92 -3.51 -9.59
N LEU A 21 11.72 -4.44 -10.14
CA LEU A 21 13.06 -4.74 -9.62
C LEU A 21 14.02 -3.56 -9.73
N LYS A 22 13.96 -2.78 -10.82
CA LYS A 22 14.77 -1.56 -11.00
C LYS A 22 14.45 -0.54 -9.91
N ILE A 23 13.17 -0.24 -9.69
CA ILE A 23 12.72 0.69 -8.64
C ILE A 23 13.21 0.25 -7.26
N VAL A 24 13.07 -1.05 -6.95
CA VAL A 24 13.49 -1.59 -5.66
C VAL A 24 15.01 -1.52 -5.49
N ARG A 25 15.78 -1.84 -6.53
CA ARG A 25 17.25 -1.73 -6.52
C ARG A 25 17.70 -0.30 -6.25
N GLU A 26 17.13 0.66 -6.98
CA GLU A 26 17.46 2.08 -6.84
C GLU A 26 17.08 2.61 -5.45
N TRP A 27 15.94 2.19 -4.90
CA TRP A 27 15.55 2.54 -3.54
C TRP A 27 16.51 2.00 -2.46
N ILE A 28 16.99 0.75 -2.60
CA ILE A 28 17.97 0.18 -1.68
C ILE A 28 19.29 0.97 -1.75
N LEU A 29 19.77 1.28 -2.95
CA LEU A 29 21.01 2.04 -3.17
C LEU A 29 20.89 3.51 -2.71
N ALA A 30 19.68 4.09 -2.75
CA ALA A 30 19.40 5.43 -2.26
C ALA A 30 19.13 5.48 -0.74
N THR A 31 19.09 4.34 -0.05
CA THR A 31 18.88 4.31 1.40
C THR A 31 20.09 4.93 2.11
N GLU A 32 19.83 5.88 2.99
CA GLU A 32 20.88 6.63 3.67
C GLU A 32 21.82 5.70 4.45
N GLY A 33 23.12 5.85 4.22
CA GLY A 33 24.15 5.05 4.89
C GLY A 33 24.07 3.55 4.60
N THR A 34 23.53 3.15 3.44
CA THR A 34 23.57 1.77 2.95
C THR A 34 25.02 1.32 2.73
N ALA A 35 25.32 0.08 3.10
CA ALA A 35 26.59 -0.59 2.85
C ALA A 35 26.57 -1.35 1.51
N LEU A 36 25.39 -1.56 0.92
CA LEU A 36 25.22 -2.20 -0.38
C LEU A 36 25.64 -1.26 -1.52
N THR A 37 26.42 -1.82 -2.45
CA THR A 37 26.92 -1.11 -3.63
C THR A 37 26.24 -1.55 -4.91
N GLU A 38 26.44 -0.82 -6.00
CA GLU A 38 25.94 -1.23 -7.33
C GLU A 38 26.45 -2.61 -7.76
N ALA A 39 27.68 -2.96 -7.37
CA ALA A 39 28.31 -4.24 -7.68
C ALA A 39 27.64 -5.39 -6.90
N ASP A 40 27.29 -5.16 -5.63
CA ASP A 40 26.57 -6.15 -4.81
C ASP A 40 25.20 -6.51 -5.41
N LEU A 41 24.58 -5.54 -6.12
CA LEU A 41 23.26 -5.68 -6.75
C LEU A 41 23.34 -5.73 -8.28
N GLU A 42 24.48 -6.09 -8.88
CA GLU A 42 24.66 -6.13 -10.34
C GLU A 42 23.68 -7.12 -11.00
N ALA A 43 23.60 -8.33 -10.45
CA ALA A 43 22.74 -9.40 -10.96
C ALA A 43 21.28 -9.35 -10.43
N PHE A 44 20.88 -8.27 -9.75
CA PHE A 44 19.59 -8.16 -9.05
C PHE A 44 18.37 -8.27 -9.97
N ILE A 45 18.52 -7.91 -11.24
CA ILE A 45 17.43 -7.90 -12.22
C ILE A 45 17.42 -9.20 -13.05
N GLU A 46 18.54 -9.92 -13.10
CA GLU A 46 18.77 -11.07 -13.98
C GLU A 46 18.50 -12.41 -13.30
N ARG A 47 18.60 -12.46 -11.97
CA ARG A 47 18.52 -13.69 -11.19
C ARG A 47 17.10 -13.95 -10.70
N ASP A 48 16.69 -15.21 -10.75
CA ASP A 48 15.43 -15.64 -10.11
C ASP A 48 15.57 -15.84 -8.60
N ASP A 49 16.78 -16.14 -8.14
CA ASP A 49 17.13 -16.35 -6.75
C ASP A 49 18.44 -15.61 -6.47
N LEU A 50 18.40 -14.66 -5.54
CA LEU A 50 19.59 -13.92 -5.11
C LEU A 50 19.55 -13.63 -3.61
N ALA A 51 20.68 -13.81 -2.94
CA ALA A 51 20.90 -13.43 -1.55
C ALA A 51 22.22 -12.66 -1.45
N VAL A 52 22.17 -11.46 -0.88
CA VAL A 52 23.31 -10.55 -0.75
C VAL A 52 23.35 -10.05 0.69
N THR A 53 24.55 -10.05 1.29
CA THR A 53 24.79 -9.53 2.63
C THR A 53 25.97 -8.58 2.58
N ALA A 54 25.78 -7.37 3.09
CA ALA A 54 26.85 -6.37 3.22
C ALA A 54 26.73 -5.73 4.61
N ALA A 55 27.77 -5.90 5.44
CA ALA A 55 27.75 -5.49 6.85
C ALA A 55 26.48 -5.99 7.58
N ASP A 56 25.68 -5.06 8.13
CA ASP A 56 24.45 -5.32 8.87
C ASP A 56 23.20 -5.33 7.98
N GLU A 57 23.37 -5.37 6.66
CA GLU A 57 22.30 -5.37 5.66
C GLU A 57 22.20 -6.70 4.94
N HIS A 58 20.97 -7.11 4.63
CA HIS A 58 20.66 -8.37 3.96
C HIS A 58 19.55 -8.14 2.93
N VAL A 59 19.80 -8.56 1.70
CA VAL A 59 18.82 -8.54 0.61
C VAL A 59 18.55 -9.96 0.15
N ARG A 60 17.27 -10.30 -0.01
CA ARG A 60 16.81 -11.54 -0.58
C ARG A 60 15.83 -11.25 -1.71
N LEU A 61 16.05 -11.87 -2.85
CA LEU A 61 15.17 -11.82 -4.01
C LEU A 61 14.74 -13.24 -4.38
N LEU A 62 13.45 -13.40 -4.64
CA LEU A 62 12.85 -14.59 -5.22
C LEU A 62 11.92 -14.18 -6.36
N ARG A 63 12.07 -14.79 -7.53
CA ARG A 63 11.19 -14.62 -8.69
C ARG A 63 10.63 -15.97 -9.09
N VAL A 64 9.35 -15.96 -9.41
CA VAL A 64 8.59 -17.10 -9.89
C VAL A 64 7.88 -16.64 -11.16
N SER A 65 8.09 -17.37 -12.25
CA SER A 65 7.31 -17.24 -13.48
C SER A 65 6.64 -18.59 -13.78
N LEU A 66 5.32 -18.59 -13.72
CA LEU A 66 4.45 -19.71 -14.09
C LEU A 66 3.50 -19.22 -15.20
N PRO A 67 2.96 -20.12 -16.04
CA PRO A 67 1.93 -19.72 -17.00
C PRO A 67 0.76 -19.03 -16.29
N GLY A 68 0.46 -17.78 -16.70
CA GLY A 68 -0.60 -16.96 -16.12
C GLY A 68 -0.33 -16.43 -14.70
N ASN A 69 0.89 -16.58 -14.16
CA ASN A 69 1.24 -16.02 -12.85
C ASN A 69 2.72 -15.66 -12.75
N GLU A 70 3.01 -14.38 -12.55
CA GLU A 70 4.35 -13.87 -12.28
C GLU A 70 4.39 -13.27 -10.87
N SER A 71 5.38 -13.66 -10.09
CA SER A 71 5.55 -13.12 -8.74
C SER A 71 7.02 -12.83 -8.46
N VAL A 72 7.28 -11.70 -7.83
CA VAL A 72 8.61 -11.29 -7.37
C VAL A 72 8.49 -10.87 -5.93
N ALA A 73 9.37 -11.38 -5.08
CA ALA A 73 9.47 -11.00 -3.69
C ALA A 73 10.88 -10.48 -3.40
N VAL A 74 10.98 -9.26 -2.87
CA VAL A 74 12.21 -8.67 -2.35
C VAL A 74 12.09 -8.44 -0.85
N GLY A 75 13.06 -8.94 -0.10
CA GLY A 75 13.20 -8.74 1.33
C GLY A 75 14.49 -7.96 1.57
N TYR A 76 14.39 -6.79 2.17
CA TYR A 76 15.52 -5.99 2.60
C TYR A 76 15.48 -5.84 4.11
N ALA A 77 16.55 -6.25 4.79
CA ALA A 77 16.68 -6.15 6.23
C ALA A 77 17.98 -5.45 6.60
N ARG A 78 17.91 -4.63 7.65
CA ARG A 78 19.04 -3.86 8.16
C ARG A 78 19.01 -3.83 9.67
N GLU A 79 20.17 -3.94 10.29
CA GLU A 79 20.31 -3.76 11.73
C GLU A 79 20.77 -2.32 12.06
N GLU A 80 20.06 -1.67 12.98
CA GLU A 80 20.30 -0.31 13.43
C GLU A 80 20.36 -0.32 14.96
N GLY A 81 21.56 -0.56 15.49
CA GLY A 81 21.77 -0.74 16.92
C GLY A 81 20.93 -1.92 17.47
N PRO A 82 20.01 -1.67 18.43
CA PRO A 82 19.19 -2.74 19.02
C PRO A 82 17.97 -3.11 18.16
N LEU A 83 17.71 -2.41 17.06
CA LEU A 83 16.56 -2.65 16.18
C LEU A 83 17.00 -3.37 14.90
N LYS A 84 16.19 -4.32 14.45
CA LYS A 84 16.30 -4.96 13.15
C LYS A 84 15.09 -4.60 12.33
N TRP A 85 15.30 -3.83 11.26
CA TRP A 85 14.26 -3.47 10.31
C TRP A 85 14.20 -4.49 9.19
N ALA A 86 12.98 -4.82 8.75
CA ALA A 86 12.76 -5.68 7.60
C ALA A 86 11.62 -5.12 6.75
N THR A 87 11.93 -4.79 5.50
CA THR A 87 10.99 -4.39 4.46
C THR A 87 10.78 -5.56 3.49
N SER A 88 9.54 -5.95 3.29
CA SER A 88 9.14 -6.94 2.29
C SER A 88 8.31 -6.25 1.21
N LEU A 89 8.74 -6.41 -0.04
CA LEU A 89 8.06 -5.93 -1.23
C LEU A 89 7.69 -7.14 -2.08
N VAL A 90 6.43 -7.22 -2.50
CA VAL A 90 5.96 -8.32 -3.34
C VAL A 90 5.19 -7.75 -4.51
N PHE A 91 5.61 -8.09 -5.72
CA PHE A 91 4.87 -7.91 -6.96
C PHE A 91 4.19 -9.24 -7.28
N SER A 92 2.91 -9.19 -7.66
CA SER A 92 2.17 -10.36 -8.15
C SER A 92 1.30 -9.92 -9.31
N ARG A 93 1.38 -10.66 -10.42
CA ARG A 93 0.48 -10.57 -11.56
C ARG A 93 -0.11 -11.94 -11.83
N ASP A 94 -1.43 -12.01 -12.00
CA ASP A 94 -2.09 -13.14 -12.65
C ASP A 94 -2.75 -12.69 -13.97
N ASP A 95 -3.75 -13.41 -14.46
CA ASP A 95 -4.44 -13.05 -15.71
C ASP A 95 -5.44 -11.88 -15.54
N GLU A 96 -5.83 -11.53 -14.31
CA GLU A 96 -6.87 -10.53 -14.04
C GLU A 96 -6.29 -9.17 -13.70
N ASP A 97 -5.26 -9.13 -12.85
CA ASP A 97 -4.73 -7.88 -12.34
C ASP A 97 -3.26 -8.00 -11.89
N THR A 98 -2.69 -6.85 -11.52
CA THR A 98 -1.33 -6.75 -10.97
C THR A 98 -1.35 -5.93 -9.70
N TRP A 99 -0.75 -6.47 -8.64
CA TRP A 99 -0.72 -5.84 -7.33
C TRP A 99 0.69 -5.81 -6.76
N VAL A 100 0.92 -4.79 -5.93
CA VAL A 100 2.14 -4.67 -5.13
C VAL A 100 1.78 -4.60 -3.65
N SER A 101 2.55 -5.30 -2.83
CA SER A 101 2.50 -5.23 -1.37
C SER A 101 3.81 -4.66 -0.83
N VAL A 102 3.70 -3.74 0.13
CA VAL A 102 4.84 -3.19 0.88
C VAL A 102 4.57 -3.37 2.36
N ARG A 103 5.47 -4.05 3.06
CA ARG A 103 5.38 -4.29 4.50
C ARG A 103 6.68 -3.94 5.19
N VAL A 104 6.59 -3.23 6.30
CA VAL A 104 7.75 -2.89 7.15
C VAL A 104 7.49 -3.43 8.54
N SER A 105 8.44 -4.23 9.01
CA SER A 105 8.44 -4.78 10.35
C SER A 105 9.74 -4.43 11.05
N VAL A 106 9.69 -4.45 12.38
CA VAL A 106 10.85 -4.25 13.22
C VAL A 106 10.92 -5.36 14.26
N ASP A 107 12.13 -5.74 14.64
CA ASP A 107 12.39 -6.60 15.77
C ASP A 107 13.37 -5.92 16.72
N ALA A 108 13.07 -5.93 18.01
CA ALA A 108 13.97 -5.42 19.03
C ALA A 108 14.80 -6.57 19.59
N LYS A 109 16.13 -6.48 19.48
CA LYS A 109 17.06 -7.50 20.01
C LYS A 109 17.06 -7.53 21.53
N GLU A 110 16.70 -6.42 22.16
CA GLU A 110 16.71 -6.22 23.61
C GLU A 110 15.32 -5.86 24.13
N ARG A 111 15.05 -6.18 25.40
CA ARG A 111 13.77 -5.85 26.05
C ARG A 111 13.72 -4.36 26.43
N GLY A 112 12.52 -3.78 26.35
CA GLY A 112 12.29 -2.40 26.79
C GLY A 112 12.72 -1.32 25.80
N ILE A 113 13.20 -1.70 24.62
CA ILE A 113 13.51 -0.77 23.54
C ILE A 113 12.22 -0.16 22.99
N ALA A 114 12.15 1.16 22.98
CA ALA A 114 11.04 1.88 22.36
C ALA A 114 11.11 1.73 20.84
N VAL A 115 10.03 1.22 20.26
CA VAL A 115 9.88 1.13 18.81
C VAL A 115 9.34 2.46 18.29
N PRO A 116 9.97 3.07 17.28
CA PRO A 116 9.46 4.30 16.70
C PRO A 116 8.13 4.09 15.97
N LEU A 117 7.34 5.16 15.90
CA LEU A 117 6.20 5.21 14.98
C LEU A 117 6.72 5.03 13.56
N ALA A 118 6.23 4.02 12.85
CA ALA A 118 6.58 3.92 11.44
C ALA A 118 6.08 5.15 10.68
N LYS A 119 6.65 5.40 9.51
CA LYS A 119 6.14 6.36 8.53
C LYS A 119 5.73 5.59 7.28
N LYS A 120 5.01 6.23 6.35
CA LYS A 120 4.82 5.67 5.01
C LYS A 120 6.20 5.58 4.33
N PRO A 121 6.67 4.40 3.92
CA PRO A 121 7.95 4.27 3.20
C PRO A 121 7.89 5.02 1.86
N ILE A 122 8.96 5.73 1.50
CA ILE A 122 9.02 6.52 0.27
C ILE A 122 8.78 5.66 -0.99
N ILE A 123 9.26 4.42 -0.97
CA ILE A 123 9.10 3.46 -2.07
C ILE A 123 7.62 3.20 -2.43
N VAL A 124 6.68 3.36 -1.50
CA VAL A 124 5.23 3.23 -1.82
C VAL A 124 4.81 4.28 -2.86
N HIS A 125 5.30 5.51 -2.71
CA HIS A 125 5.04 6.57 -3.68
C HIS A 125 5.73 6.27 -5.01
N THR A 126 7.03 5.95 -4.98
CA THR A 126 7.82 5.66 -6.17
C THR A 126 7.21 4.53 -7.00
N LEU A 127 6.82 3.43 -6.35
CA LEU A 127 6.16 2.30 -7.01
C LEU A 127 4.85 2.72 -7.69
N LEU A 128 4.01 3.51 -7.02
CA LEU A 128 2.73 3.95 -7.61
C LEU A 128 2.92 4.92 -8.78
N ASP A 129 3.90 5.82 -8.67
CA ASP A 129 4.18 6.84 -9.68
C ASP A 129 4.80 6.21 -10.94
N GLU A 130 5.77 5.32 -10.77
CA GLU A 130 6.52 4.73 -11.89
C GLU A 130 5.85 3.51 -12.52
N LEU A 131 5.16 2.67 -11.73
CA LEU A 131 4.43 1.52 -12.27
C LEU A 131 3.02 1.90 -12.73
N GLY A 132 2.54 3.10 -12.38
CA GLY A 132 1.18 3.55 -12.65
C GLY A 132 0.14 2.79 -11.81
N GLY A 133 -0.84 3.49 -11.28
CA GLY A 133 -1.92 2.87 -10.50
C GLY A 133 -3.08 2.36 -11.36
N ALA A 134 -3.55 1.15 -11.07
CA ALA A 134 -4.72 0.57 -11.72
C ALA A 134 -6.00 0.70 -10.87
N MET A 135 -7.09 0.14 -11.38
CA MET A 135 -8.39 0.15 -10.72
C MET A 135 -8.38 -0.72 -9.45
N ASP A 136 -8.71 -0.09 -8.33
CA ASP A 136 -9.06 -0.71 -7.06
C ASP A 136 -10.58 -0.62 -6.88
N GLY A 137 -11.30 -1.58 -7.47
CA GLY A 137 -12.76 -1.49 -7.59
C GLY A 137 -13.17 -0.34 -8.52
N ALA A 138 -13.98 0.59 -8.01
CA ALA A 138 -14.47 1.74 -8.79
C ALA A 138 -13.49 2.92 -8.87
N LEU A 139 -12.36 2.88 -8.13
CA LEU A 139 -11.40 3.98 -8.05
C LEU A 139 -10.01 3.50 -8.46
N ALA A 140 -9.30 4.26 -9.27
CA ALA A 140 -7.90 3.95 -9.56
C ALA A 140 -6.97 4.46 -8.44
N ALA A 141 -5.94 3.69 -8.11
CA ALA A 141 -4.88 4.13 -7.21
C ALA A 141 -4.12 5.30 -7.85
N ARG A 142 -4.03 6.45 -7.16
CA ARG A 142 -3.47 7.70 -7.72
C ARG A 142 -2.76 8.52 -6.65
N THR A 143 -1.91 9.45 -7.09
CA THR A 143 -1.26 10.48 -6.24
C THR A 143 -2.10 11.76 -6.12
N THR A 144 -3.17 11.88 -6.92
CA THR A 144 -4.06 13.04 -6.97
C THR A 144 -5.47 12.69 -6.49
N PRO A 145 -6.22 13.67 -5.94
CA PRO A 145 -7.58 13.42 -5.51
C PRO A 145 -8.53 13.23 -6.70
N VAL A 146 -9.55 12.41 -6.50
CA VAL A 146 -10.70 12.31 -7.40
C VAL A 146 -11.68 13.43 -7.06
N ARG A 147 -11.74 14.45 -7.91
CA ARG A 147 -12.67 15.56 -7.78
C ARG A 147 -13.97 15.19 -8.47
N LEU A 148 -15.03 15.06 -7.67
CA LEU A 148 -16.34 14.64 -8.13
C LEU A 148 -17.05 15.81 -8.81
N SER A 149 -17.91 15.47 -9.77
CA SER A 149 -18.87 16.36 -10.42
C SER A 149 -20.29 15.85 -10.18
N ASP A 150 -21.30 16.60 -10.62
CA ASP A 150 -22.71 16.17 -10.55
C ASP A 150 -22.99 14.83 -11.26
N LEU A 151 -22.12 14.43 -12.20
CA LEU A 151 -22.23 13.15 -12.90
C LEU A 151 -21.73 11.96 -12.07
N ASP A 152 -21.02 12.21 -10.97
CA ASP A 152 -20.34 11.20 -10.17
C ASP A 152 -21.11 10.82 -8.90
N MET A 153 -22.41 11.16 -8.81
CA MET A 153 -23.24 10.89 -7.63
C MET A 153 -23.28 9.40 -7.29
N ASP A 154 -23.45 8.53 -8.29
CA ASP A 154 -23.49 7.08 -8.08
C ASP A 154 -22.16 6.53 -7.55
N LEU A 155 -21.04 7.04 -8.07
CA LEU A 155 -19.71 6.70 -7.56
C LEU A 155 -19.56 7.15 -6.10
N ALA A 156 -19.96 8.38 -5.78
CA ALA A 156 -19.89 8.92 -4.43
C ALA A 156 -20.72 8.10 -3.44
N VAL A 157 -21.96 7.73 -3.81
CA VAL A 157 -22.82 6.85 -3.01
C VAL A 157 -22.09 5.54 -2.73
N ARG A 158 -21.63 4.83 -3.76
CA ARG A 158 -20.93 3.56 -3.61
C ARG A 158 -19.69 3.67 -2.73
N CYS A 159 -18.94 4.77 -2.84
CA CYS A 159 -17.75 4.98 -2.02
C CYS A 159 -18.10 5.19 -0.54
N VAL A 160 -19.09 6.03 -0.22
CA VAL A 160 -19.44 6.31 1.18
C VAL A 160 -20.21 5.15 1.85
N THR A 161 -20.82 4.28 1.06
CA THR A 161 -21.50 3.06 1.54
C THR A 161 -20.62 1.81 1.53
N ALA A 162 -19.37 1.90 1.04
CA ALA A 162 -18.43 0.80 0.85
C ALA A 162 -18.85 -0.25 -0.21
N ASP A 163 -19.70 0.13 -1.16
CA ASP A 163 -20.13 -0.68 -2.32
C ASP A 163 -19.29 -0.41 -3.59
N ALA A 164 -18.20 0.36 -3.46
CA ALA A 164 -17.29 0.68 -4.56
C ALA A 164 -16.36 -0.50 -4.93
N GLY A 165 -16.25 -1.53 -4.08
CA GLY A 165 -15.34 -2.66 -4.28
C GLY A 165 -13.86 -2.31 -4.07
N CYS A 166 -13.55 -1.14 -3.51
CA CYS A 166 -12.19 -0.72 -3.22
C CYS A 166 -11.63 -1.51 -2.04
N ARG A 167 -10.40 -2.03 -2.19
CA ARG A 167 -9.63 -2.63 -1.09
C ARG A 167 -8.93 -1.55 -0.28
N LEU A 168 -8.53 -0.44 -0.86
CA LEU A 168 -7.99 0.68 -0.09
C LEU A 168 -9.13 1.50 0.55
N PRO A 169 -8.93 2.07 1.75
CA PRO A 169 -9.89 3.01 2.33
C PRO A 169 -10.18 4.20 1.42
N VAL A 170 -11.38 4.75 1.53
CA VAL A 170 -11.79 5.95 0.82
C VAL A 170 -11.89 7.12 1.78
N VAL A 171 -11.08 8.15 1.56
CA VAL A 171 -11.13 9.41 2.29
C VAL A 171 -12.00 10.39 1.52
N TYR A 172 -13.17 10.68 2.06
CA TYR A 172 -14.14 11.62 1.49
C TYR A 172 -14.00 13.00 2.14
N ALA A 173 -13.67 14.01 1.35
CA ALA A 173 -13.53 15.40 1.78
C ALA A 173 -14.80 16.18 1.43
N SER A 174 -15.58 16.54 2.45
CA SER A 174 -16.74 17.40 2.26
C SER A 174 -16.36 18.88 2.17
N VAL A 175 -17.20 19.68 1.52
CA VAL A 175 -17.09 21.14 1.50
C VAL A 175 -17.62 21.73 2.79
N ASP A 176 -17.01 22.83 3.23
CA ASP A 176 -17.44 23.59 4.39
C ASP A 176 -18.58 24.57 4.08
N GLN A 177 -18.92 25.43 5.05
CA GLN A 177 -20.00 26.40 4.90
C GLN A 177 -19.72 27.45 3.82
N THR A 178 -18.44 27.70 3.51
CA THR A 178 -17.95 28.65 2.50
C THR A 178 -17.81 28.03 1.11
N GLY A 179 -17.97 26.70 0.99
CA GLY A 179 -17.70 25.95 -0.25
C GLY A 179 -16.24 25.55 -0.42
N GLY A 180 -15.39 25.79 0.60
CA GLY A 180 -13.99 25.38 0.60
C GLY A 180 -13.78 24.02 1.27
N HIS A 181 -12.51 23.62 1.45
CA HIS A 181 -12.14 22.43 2.21
C HIS A 181 -11.32 22.81 3.43
N VAL A 182 -11.52 22.08 4.54
CA VAL A 182 -10.87 22.36 5.82
C VAL A 182 -9.34 22.20 5.78
N LEU A 183 -8.80 21.49 4.79
CA LEU A 183 -7.37 21.25 4.60
C LEU A 183 -7.00 21.21 3.11
N HIS A 184 -5.70 21.22 2.80
CA HIS A 184 -5.19 21.12 1.43
C HIS A 184 -5.35 19.69 0.88
N VAL A 185 -6.42 19.46 0.12
CA VAL A 185 -6.81 18.11 -0.34
C VAL A 185 -5.77 17.44 -1.23
N ASP A 186 -5.07 18.19 -2.09
CA ASP A 186 -4.03 17.60 -2.96
C ASP A 186 -2.81 17.11 -2.16
N ALA A 187 -2.40 17.85 -1.11
CA ALA A 187 -1.33 17.42 -0.22
C ALA A 187 -1.72 16.18 0.58
N LEU A 188 -3.00 16.08 0.99
CA LEU A 188 -3.53 14.88 1.65
C LEU A 188 -3.54 13.69 0.69
N ALA A 189 -3.97 13.86 -0.56
CA ALA A 189 -3.95 12.79 -1.58
C ALA A 189 -2.53 12.27 -1.84
N LEU A 190 -1.56 13.17 -1.98
CA LEU A 190 -0.15 12.78 -2.16
C LEU A 190 0.39 12.00 -0.95
N ALA A 191 0.06 12.44 0.27
CA ALA A 191 0.46 11.76 1.50
C ALA A 191 -0.18 10.37 1.63
N LEU A 192 -1.42 10.21 1.15
CA LEU A 192 -2.19 8.97 1.16
C LEU A 192 -1.98 8.09 -0.08
N ALA A 193 -1.20 8.54 -1.06
CA ALA A 193 -0.90 7.80 -2.27
C ALA A 193 -0.36 6.40 -1.94
N GLY A 194 -1.04 5.37 -2.48
CA GLY A 194 -0.74 3.95 -2.26
C GLY A 194 -1.27 3.38 -0.94
N ILE A 195 -2.00 4.15 -0.12
CA ILE A 195 -2.61 3.68 1.15
C ILE A 195 -4.10 4.02 1.29
N ALA A 196 -4.62 5.01 0.55
CA ALA A 196 -6.05 5.31 0.47
C ALA A 196 -6.38 6.11 -0.79
N HIS A 197 -7.65 6.07 -1.21
CA HIS A 197 -8.20 6.97 -2.22
C HIS A 197 -8.69 8.26 -1.57
N VAL A 198 -8.59 9.39 -2.27
CA VAL A 198 -9.15 10.67 -1.79
C VAL A 198 -10.21 11.16 -2.77
N LEU A 199 -11.44 11.30 -2.28
CA LEU A 199 -12.58 11.84 -3.01
C LEU A 199 -12.91 13.22 -2.48
N VAL A 200 -13.19 14.16 -3.38
CA VAL A 200 -13.47 15.55 -3.05
C VAL A 200 -14.82 15.91 -3.66
N GLU A 201 -15.76 16.31 -2.81
CA GLU A 201 -17.10 16.71 -3.27
C GLU A 201 -17.07 18.13 -3.89
N PRO A 202 -17.92 18.41 -4.89
CA PRO A 202 -17.88 19.68 -5.60
C PRO A 202 -18.50 20.83 -4.79
N ASP A 203 -19.66 20.59 -4.16
CA ASP A 203 -20.41 21.63 -3.46
C ASP A 203 -21.40 21.08 -2.41
N ARG A 204 -22.10 22.01 -1.75
CA ARG A 204 -23.06 21.71 -0.69
C ARG A 204 -24.33 21.06 -1.20
N MET A 205 -24.76 21.33 -2.42
CA MET A 205 -25.95 20.71 -3.02
C MET A 205 -25.69 19.23 -3.27
N PHE A 206 -24.52 18.90 -3.79
CA PHE A 206 -24.03 17.53 -3.93
C PHE A 206 -24.04 16.80 -2.58
N SER A 207 -23.51 17.43 -1.52
CA SER A 207 -23.47 16.86 -0.17
C SER A 207 -24.87 16.52 0.38
N MET A 208 -25.86 17.39 0.12
CA MET A 208 -27.25 17.19 0.54
C MET A 208 -27.93 16.05 -0.22
N GLN A 209 -27.70 15.95 -1.53
CA GLN A 209 -28.21 14.85 -2.35
C GLN A 209 -27.57 13.52 -1.93
N LEU A 210 -26.25 13.49 -1.76
CA LEU A 210 -25.51 12.32 -1.30
C LEU A 210 -26.00 11.86 0.07
N LYS A 211 -26.35 12.78 0.98
CA LYS A 211 -26.94 12.45 2.28
C LYS A 211 -28.25 11.70 2.15
N HIS A 212 -29.12 12.13 1.24
CA HIS A 212 -30.38 11.43 1.00
C HIS A 212 -30.15 10.03 0.44
N LEU A 213 -29.33 9.92 -0.62
CA LEU A 213 -29.10 8.67 -1.34
C LEU A 213 -28.29 7.63 -0.54
N SER A 214 -27.34 8.08 0.27
CA SER A 214 -26.49 7.19 1.08
C SER A 214 -27.12 6.75 2.41
N GLY A 215 -28.32 7.27 2.76
CA GLY A 215 -28.92 7.06 4.08
C GLY A 215 -28.14 7.77 5.19
N SER A 216 -27.65 8.99 4.93
CA SER A 216 -26.77 9.78 5.81
C SER A 216 -25.45 9.09 6.16
N ARG A 217 -24.93 8.26 5.24
CA ARG A 217 -23.63 7.61 5.40
C ARG A 217 -22.45 8.50 5.03
N ASN A 218 -22.64 9.56 4.26
CA ASN A 218 -21.60 10.57 4.02
C ASN A 218 -21.31 11.44 5.25
N VAL A 219 -20.14 12.07 5.23
CA VAL A 219 -19.82 13.23 6.07
C VAL A 219 -20.18 14.52 5.34
N TYR A 220 -20.30 15.64 6.07
CA TYR A 220 -20.67 16.94 5.53
C TYR A 220 -20.07 18.09 6.33
N GLY A 221 -20.15 19.31 5.77
CA GLY A 221 -19.86 20.56 6.49
C GLY A 221 -18.37 20.74 6.81
N GLY A 222 -17.48 20.36 5.91
CA GLY A 222 -16.03 20.45 6.06
C GLY A 222 -15.42 19.31 6.86
N THR A 223 -16.22 18.29 7.21
CA THR A 223 -15.74 17.06 7.83
C THR A 223 -15.03 16.19 6.79
N ILE A 224 -13.92 15.56 7.18
CA ILE A 224 -13.26 14.52 6.38
C ILE A 224 -13.68 13.15 6.92
N GLY A 225 -14.17 12.27 6.06
CA GLY A 225 -14.63 10.94 6.42
C GLY A 225 -13.69 9.88 5.88
N VAL A 226 -13.16 9.01 6.73
CA VAL A 226 -12.47 7.79 6.28
C VAL A 226 -13.49 6.67 6.25
N HIS A 227 -13.82 6.17 5.07
CA HIS A 227 -14.74 5.07 4.83
C HIS A 227 -13.93 3.79 4.65
N TRP A 228 -14.19 2.81 5.51
CA TRP A 228 -13.46 1.56 5.50
C TRP A 228 -14.03 0.61 4.46
N PRO A 229 -13.18 -0.21 3.80
CA PRO A 229 -13.62 -1.29 2.94
C PRO A 229 -14.60 -2.25 3.63
N ASP A 230 -15.36 -2.97 2.81
CA ASP A 230 -16.23 -4.09 3.23
C ASP A 230 -17.32 -3.70 4.24
N GLY A 231 -17.74 -2.43 4.26
CA GLY A 231 -18.79 -1.95 5.13
C GLY A 231 -18.39 -1.82 6.60
N SER A 232 -17.08 -1.79 6.91
CA SER A 232 -16.54 -1.71 8.29
C SER A 232 -16.79 -0.36 9.00
N GLY A 233 -17.71 0.45 8.50
CA GLY A 233 -18.09 1.75 9.02
C GLY A 233 -17.26 2.91 8.46
N ARG A 234 -17.34 4.05 9.15
CA ARG A 234 -16.60 5.26 8.81
C ARG A 234 -16.02 5.90 10.07
N ARG A 235 -14.96 6.70 9.90
CA ARG A 235 -14.42 7.57 10.93
C ARG A 235 -14.42 9.04 10.48
N PRO A 236 -15.17 9.93 11.15
CA PRO A 236 -15.16 11.36 10.83
C PRO A 236 -14.02 12.10 11.54
N PHE A 237 -13.48 13.12 10.86
CA PHE A 237 -12.44 14.03 11.33
C PHE A 237 -12.89 15.47 11.06
N PHE A 238 -12.94 16.30 12.09
CA PHE A 238 -13.39 17.69 12.02
C PHE A 238 -12.67 18.55 13.05
N VAL A 239 -12.59 19.86 12.79
CA VAL A 239 -12.07 20.85 13.73
C VAL A 239 -13.14 21.16 14.78
N GLY A 240 -12.76 21.23 16.06
CA GLY A 240 -13.69 21.52 17.15
C GLY A 240 -14.03 20.31 18.03
N GLY A 241 -13.06 19.43 18.25
CA GLY A 241 -13.16 18.25 19.12
C GLY A 241 -11.78 17.77 19.54
N ALA A 242 -11.43 16.53 19.18
CA ALA A 242 -10.08 15.97 19.40
C ALA A 242 -8.97 16.74 18.65
N PHE A 243 -9.34 17.50 17.62
CA PHE A 243 -8.43 18.27 16.77
C PHE A 243 -8.71 19.76 16.94
N ARG A 244 -7.65 20.51 17.27
CA ARG A 244 -7.74 21.96 17.55
C ARG A 244 -7.66 22.78 16.27
N THR A 245 -6.88 22.30 15.30
CA THR A 245 -6.63 23.02 14.05
C THR A 245 -6.76 22.09 12.85
N ALA A 246 -6.95 22.68 11.67
CA ALA A 246 -6.93 21.95 10.40
C ALA A 246 -5.61 21.20 10.15
N ALA A 247 -4.48 21.75 10.63
CA ALA A 247 -3.16 21.15 10.50
C ALA A 247 -3.04 19.81 11.23
N ASP A 248 -3.85 19.58 12.27
CA ASP A 248 -3.85 18.33 13.04
C ASP A 248 -4.56 17.19 12.31
N LEU A 249 -5.44 17.51 11.36
CA LEU A 249 -6.30 16.51 10.71
C LEU A 249 -5.50 15.58 9.79
N GLY A 250 -4.64 16.13 8.93
CA GLY A 250 -3.87 15.35 7.96
C GLY A 250 -3.04 14.23 8.62
N PRO A 251 -2.14 14.55 9.57
CA PRO A 251 -1.37 13.55 10.30
C PRO A 251 -2.25 12.51 11.02
N ALA A 252 -3.37 12.92 11.61
CA ALA A 252 -4.28 12.03 12.31
C ALA A 252 -5.01 11.05 11.36
N ILE A 253 -5.40 11.50 10.18
CA ILE A 253 -6.02 10.66 9.14
C ILE A 253 -5.01 9.62 8.64
N ILE A 254 -3.78 10.06 8.33
CA ILE A 254 -2.71 9.17 7.87
C ILE A 254 -2.43 8.09 8.92
N GLU A 255 -2.29 8.49 10.19
CA GLU A 255 -2.02 7.54 11.27
C GLU A 255 -3.17 6.55 11.48
N GLU A 256 -4.43 6.99 11.36
CA GLU A 256 -5.57 6.09 11.45
C GLU A 256 -5.57 5.04 10.35
N ILE A 257 -5.36 5.46 9.10
CA ILE A 257 -5.35 4.57 7.95
C ILE A 257 -4.21 3.56 8.07
N ARG A 258 -3.03 4.01 8.50
CA ARG A 258 -1.88 3.13 8.70
C ARG A 258 -2.14 2.07 9.77
N ARG A 259 -2.76 2.44 10.89
CA ARG A 259 -3.18 1.47 11.93
C ARG A 259 -4.18 0.46 11.38
N TYR A 260 -5.17 0.92 10.61
CA TYR A 260 -6.13 0.04 9.95
C TYR A 260 -5.44 -0.97 9.02
N LEU A 261 -4.53 -0.51 8.15
CA LEU A 261 -3.86 -1.38 7.17
C LEU A 261 -2.95 -2.44 7.82
N VAL A 262 -2.28 -2.12 8.93
CA VAL A 262 -1.46 -3.09 9.68
C VAL A 262 -2.30 -4.22 10.27
N MET A 263 -3.55 -3.93 10.67
CA MET A 263 -4.47 -4.94 11.21
C MET A 263 -5.13 -5.79 10.12
N ARG A 264 -5.03 -5.40 8.84
CA ARG A 264 -5.70 -6.09 7.75
C ARG A 264 -4.97 -7.40 7.38
N PRO A 265 -5.71 -8.50 7.16
CA PRO A 265 -5.13 -9.72 6.61
C PRO A 265 -4.43 -9.47 5.27
N GLN A 266 -3.27 -10.10 5.09
CA GLN A 266 -2.52 -10.05 3.84
C GLN A 266 -3.23 -10.83 2.73
N THR A 267 -3.19 -10.31 1.50
CA THR A 267 -3.56 -11.14 0.34
C THR A 267 -2.56 -12.30 0.19
N PRO A 268 -2.99 -13.56 0.11
CA PRO A 268 -2.07 -14.70 0.05
C PRO A 268 -1.01 -14.60 -1.06
N ARG A 269 -1.39 -14.26 -2.29
CA ARG A 269 -0.44 -14.12 -3.42
C ARG A 269 0.57 -12.98 -3.25
N LEU A 270 0.25 -11.99 -2.40
CA LEU A 270 1.14 -10.87 -2.08
C LEU A 270 2.02 -11.13 -0.86
N ALA A 271 2.00 -12.34 -0.29
CA ALA A 271 2.84 -12.73 0.82
C ALA A 271 4.20 -13.23 0.34
N TRP A 272 5.26 -12.73 0.99
CA TRP A 272 6.63 -13.26 0.81
C TRP A 272 6.67 -14.78 0.93
N SER A 273 5.99 -15.32 1.96
CA SER A 273 5.94 -16.75 2.22
C SER A 273 5.27 -17.54 1.10
N ALA A 274 4.28 -16.97 0.41
CA ALA A 274 3.63 -17.61 -0.73
C ALA A 274 4.60 -17.72 -1.92
N VAL A 275 5.28 -16.62 -2.27
CA VAL A 275 6.30 -16.62 -3.34
C VAL A 275 7.43 -17.60 -3.00
N ALA A 276 7.92 -17.57 -1.76
CA ALA A 276 8.96 -18.48 -1.30
C ALA A 276 8.53 -19.96 -1.36
N GLN A 277 7.28 -20.26 -1.01
CA GLN A 277 6.74 -21.61 -1.11
C GLN A 277 6.68 -22.09 -2.55
N VAL A 278 6.21 -21.26 -3.48
CA VAL A 278 6.13 -21.63 -4.91
C VAL A 278 7.53 -21.81 -5.49
N HIS A 279 8.45 -20.90 -5.20
CA HIS A 279 9.85 -21.00 -5.62
C HIS A 279 10.50 -22.30 -5.10
N ALA A 280 10.32 -22.64 -3.82
CA ALA A 280 10.86 -23.87 -3.25
C ALA A 280 10.30 -25.15 -3.91
N ARG A 281 9.03 -25.13 -4.32
CA ARG A 281 8.41 -26.25 -5.05
C ARG A 281 9.01 -26.43 -6.46
N GLN A 282 9.38 -25.34 -7.13
CA GLN A 282 10.05 -25.40 -8.44
C GLN A 282 11.50 -25.90 -8.33
N ALA A 283 12.18 -25.58 -7.24
CA ALA A 283 13.57 -25.99 -6.99
C ALA A 283 13.70 -27.43 -6.47
N ALA A 284 12.62 -28.06 -5.98
CA ALA A 284 12.66 -29.45 -5.53
C ALA A 284 12.91 -30.38 -6.72
N PRO A 285 13.95 -31.24 -6.70
CA PRO A 285 14.15 -32.21 -7.76
C PRO A 285 12.92 -33.12 -7.82
N VAL A 286 12.40 -33.35 -9.03
CA VAL A 286 11.43 -34.42 -9.29
C VAL A 286 12.09 -35.70 -8.80
N LEU A 287 11.71 -36.17 -7.62
CA LEU A 287 12.05 -37.51 -7.16
C LEU A 287 11.40 -38.45 -8.18
N LYS A 288 12.21 -38.90 -9.14
CA LYS A 288 11.86 -39.98 -10.05
C LYS A 288 11.37 -41.12 -9.17
N THR A 289 10.10 -41.46 -9.29
CA THR A 289 9.62 -42.82 -9.17
C THR A 289 10.30 -43.65 -10.26
N ASP A 290 11.57 -43.98 -10.04
CA ASP A 290 12.23 -45.16 -10.59
C ASP A 290 12.35 -46.13 -9.41
N GLU A 291 11.26 -46.83 -9.10
CA GLU A 291 11.31 -48.12 -8.40
C GLU A 291 9.98 -48.87 -8.60
N ALA A 292 10.13 -50.11 -9.09
CA ALA A 292 9.12 -51.14 -9.38
C ALA A 292 8.29 -50.89 -10.65
N GLU A 293 8.28 -51.74 -11.68
CA GLU A 293 8.44 -53.21 -11.75
C GLU A 293 9.18 -53.55 -13.07
N GLY A 294 10.12 -54.49 -13.13
CA GLY A 294 10.14 -55.78 -12.45
C GLY A 294 9.61 -56.83 -13.40
#